data_AF-A0A935Q530-F1
#
_entry.id   AF-A0A935Q530-F1
#
_cell.length_a   1.000
_cell.length_b   1.000
_cell.length_c   1.000
_cell.angle_alpha   90.00
_cell.angle_beta   90.00
_cell.angle_gamma   90.00
#
_symmetry.space_group_name_H-M   'P 1'
#
loop_
_entity.id
_entity.type
_entity.pdbx_description
1 polymer ?
#
loop_
_entity_poly.entity_id
_entity_poly.type
_entity_poly.pdbx_seq_one_letter_code
_entity_poly.pdbx_strand_id
1 'polypeptide(L)'
;MKKLLLVFLLINFFQQGFSQNINKAKMQSMYDRIKAAGIKHPDFVMAQCMQETGNLSCKKCCLRYNNLFGFYIKGNKCKKFDSEEECIEYYKEWQDKRYGKWRKKNPKSDYYHFLKSVGYATGDKYTKELKPKVIWVQKHLKL
;
A
#
# COMPACT_ATOMS: atom_id res chain seq x y z
N MET A 1 -22.26 16.91 -51.14
CA MET A 1 -20.94 16.38 -50.72
C MET A 1 -20.21 17.54 -50.01
N LYS A 2 -19.74 17.54 -48.77
CA LYS A 2 -19.52 16.55 -47.71
C LYS A 2 -19.84 17.30 -46.39
N LYS A 3 -20.56 16.68 -45.45
CA LYS A 3 -20.69 17.20 -44.09
C LYS A 3 -19.34 16.95 -43.40
N LEU A 4 -18.64 18.01 -42.99
CA LEU A 4 -17.40 17.90 -42.23
C LEU A 4 -17.75 17.53 -40.78
N LEU A 5 -17.55 16.27 -40.42
CA LEU A 5 -17.65 15.78 -39.04
C LEU A 5 -16.41 16.24 -38.28
N LEU A 6 -16.59 17.22 -37.40
CA LEU A 6 -15.63 17.56 -36.35
C LEU A 6 -15.71 16.48 -35.26
N VAL A 7 -14.80 15.52 -35.33
CA VAL A 7 -14.58 14.54 -34.26
C VAL A 7 -13.76 15.22 -33.17
N PHE A 8 -14.45 15.71 -32.13
CA PHE A 8 -13.82 16.03 -30.85
C PHE A 8 -13.46 14.71 -30.15
N LEU A 9 -12.26 14.20 -30.40
CA LEU A 9 -11.64 13.16 -29.57
C LEU A 9 -11.17 13.82 -28.26
N LEU A 10 -12.12 14.09 -27.36
CA LEU A 10 -11.82 14.34 -25.95
C LEU A 10 -11.50 13.01 -25.28
N ILE A 11 -10.29 12.50 -25.51
CA ILE A 11 -9.71 11.49 -24.64
C ILE A 11 -9.28 12.20 -23.36
N ASN A 12 -10.25 12.46 -22.49
CA ASN A 12 -9.98 12.70 -21.08
C ASN A 12 -9.51 11.37 -20.48
N PHE A 13 -8.21 11.07 -20.63
CA PHE A 13 -7.57 10.13 -19.71
C PHE A 13 -7.66 10.76 -18.33
N PHE A 14 -8.60 10.27 -17.53
CA PHE A 14 -8.64 10.42 -16.09
C PHE A 14 -7.32 9.88 -15.52
N GLN A 15 -6.27 10.70 -15.51
CA GLN A 15 -5.18 10.57 -14.56
C GLN A 15 -5.54 11.36 -13.29
N GLN A 16 -6.62 10.97 -12.62
CA GLN A 16 -6.78 11.26 -11.20
C GLN A 16 -5.90 10.23 -10.45
N GLY A 17 -4.87 10.56 -9.68
CA GLY A 17 -4.24 11.81 -9.33
C GLY A 17 -3.17 11.45 -8.32
N PHE A 18 -1.94 11.16 -8.76
CA PHE A 18 -0.76 11.16 -7.89
C PHE A 18 -0.28 12.61 -7.73
N SER A 19 -1.13 13.47 -7.18
CA SER A 19 -0.79 14.87 -6.94
C SER A 19 -1.16 15.25 -5.52
N GLN A 20 -0.46 14.62 -4.58
CA GLN A 20 -0.13 15.29 -3.33
C GLN A 20 1.39 15.41 -3.31
N ASN A 21 1.90 16.54 -2.84
CA ASN A 21 3.33 16.77 -2.72
C ASN A 21 3.89 15.77 -1.69
N ILE A 22 4.40 14.62 -2.15
CA ILE A 22 4.84 13.54 -1.28
C ILE A 22 6.08 14.03 -0.54
N ASN A 23 5.98 14.12 0.79
CA ASN A 23 7.14 14.40 1.63
C ASN A 23 8.06 13.18 1.63
N LYS A 24 9.06 13.20 0.74
CA LYS A 24 10.01 12.11 0.54
C LYS A 24 10.80 11.77 1.81
N ALA A 25 11.20 12.77 2.61
CA ALA A 25 11.93 12.53 3.85
C ALA A 25 11.07 11.77 4.87
N LYS A 26 9.79 12.16 5.00
CA LYS A 26 8.82 11.44 5.84
C LYS A 26 8.60 10.01 5.36
N MET A 27 8.47 9.81 4.04
CA MET A 27 8.34 8.46 3.45
C MET A 27 9.59 7.61 3.70
N GLN A 28 10.79 8.19 3.55
CA GLN A 28 12.04 7.49 3.81
C GLN A 28 12.14 7.07 5.28
N SER A 29 11.85 7.97 6.22
CA SER A 29 11.87 7.64 7.64
C SER A 29 10.91 6.50 8.01
N MET A 30 9.70 6.49 7.42
CA MET A 30 8.76 5.38 7.61
C MET A 30 9.27 4.07 6.98
N TYR A 31 9.84 4.14 5.77
CA TYR A 31 10.44 2.98 5.12
C TYR A 31 11.58 2.38 5.95
N ASP A 32 12.45 3.23 6.51
CA ASP A 32 13.57 2.80 7.35
C ASP A 32 13.08 2.08 8.61
N ARG A 33 11.98 2.55 9.23
CA ARG A 33 11.33 1.88 10.38
C ARG A 33 10.75 0.51 10.00
N ILE A 34 10.05 0.42 8.86
CA ILE A 34 9.54 -0.86 8.32
C ILE A 34 10.69 -1.84 8.06
N LYS A 35 11.79 -1.36 7.47
CA LYS A 35 12.98 -2.16 7.17
C LYS A 35 13.68 -2.62 8.45
N ALA A 36 13.84 -1.72 9.43
CA ALA A 36 14.48 -2.00 10.72
C ALA A 36 13.71 -3.04 11.53
N ALA A 37 12.38 -3.10 11.42
CA ALA A 37 11.56 -4.14 12.03
C ALA A 37 11.73 -5.53 11.38
N GLY A 38 12.54 -5.66 10.32
CA GLY A 38 12.82 -6.94 9.66
C GLY A 38 11.65 -7.49 8.84
N ILE A 39 10.67 -6.65 8.50
CA ILE A 39 9.52 -7.01 7.67
C ILE A 39 10.01 -7.39 6.26
N LYS A 40 9.54 -8.52 5.74
CA LYS A 40 9.84 -8.99 4.39
C LYS A 40 9.14 -8.12 3.36
N HIS A 41 9.80 -7.87 2.22
CA HIS A 41 9.29 -7.02 1.12
C HIS A 41 8.92 -5.60 1.60
N PRO A 42 9.86 -4.87 2.25
CA PRO A 42 9.57 -3.56 2.85
C PRO A 42 9.09 -2.51 1.83
N ASP A 43 9.45 -2.67 0.56
CA ASP A 43 8.97 -1.85 -0.56
C ASP A 43 7.46 -2.03 -0.80
N PHE A 44 6.98 -3.28 -0.78
CA PHE A 44 5.55 -3.58 -0.83
C PHE A 44 4.83 -3.07 0.42
N VAL A 45 5.39 -3.28 1.60
CA VAL A 45 4.76 -2.85 2.86
C VAL A 45 4.69 -1.33 2.97
N MET A 46 5.71 -0.62 2.51
CA MET A 46 5.66 0.85 2.41
C MET A 46 4.62 1.32 1.39
N ALA A 47 4.48 0.63 0.26
CA ALA A 47 3.41 0.93 -0.70
C ALA A 47 2.01 0.71 -0.11
N GLN A 48 1.83 -0.31 0.74
CA GLN A 48 0.59 -0.52 1.49
C GLN A 48 0.37 0.65 2.45
N CYS A 49 1.37 1.03 3.23
CA CYS A 49 1.31 2.21 4.10
C CYS A 49 0.87 3.48 3.33
N MET A 50 1.47 3.75 2.18
CA MET A 50 1.08 4.87 1.31
C MET A 50 -0.39 4.79 0.87
N GLN A 51 -0.88 3.60 0.50
CA GLN A 51 -2.27 3.38 0.10
C GLN A 51 -3.24 3.62 1.25
N GLU A 52 -3.02 3.02 2.41
CA GLU A 52 -3.96 3.06 3.54
C GLU A 52 -3.99 4.42 4.23
N THR A 53 -2.89 5.17 4.18
CA THR A 53 -2.72 6.44 4.90
C THR A 53 -2.79 7.67 4.00
N GLY A 54 -2.98 7.49 2.69
CA GLY A 54 -2.88 8.59 1.72
C GLY A 54 -1.53 9.30 1.81
N ASN A 55 -0.42 8.55 1.74
CA ASN A 55 0.95 9.08 1.90
C ASN A 55 1.19 9.78 3.26
N LEU A 56 0.75 9.16 4.36
CA LEU A 56 0.89 9.66 5.74
C LEU A 56 0.28 11.06 5.97
N SER A 57 -0.75 11.44 5.21
CA SER A 57 -1.41 12.76 5.31
C SER A 57 -2.90 12.68 5.65
N CYS A 58 -3.50 11.49 5.58
CA CYS A 58 -4.93 11.31 5.71
C CYS A 58 -5.44 11.55 7.15
N LYS A 59 -6.35 12.51 7.28
CA LYS A 59 -6.96 12.90 8.58
C LYS A 59 -8.22 12.10 8.94
N LYS A 60 -8.89 11.49 7.96
CA LYS A 60 -10.21 10.83 8.14
C LYS A 60 -10.20 9.30 8.02
N CYS A 61 -9.04 8.67 7.90
CA CYS A 61 -8.86 7.21 7.84
C CYS A 61 -8.25 6.66 9.13
N CYS A 62 -7.84 5.39 9.12
CA CYS A 62 -7.30 4.67 10.27
C CYS A 62 -5.96 5.22 10.78
N LEU A 63 -5.26 6.06 10.00
CA LEU A 63 -4.01 6.71 10.42
C LEU A 63 -4.15 7.45 11.77
N ARG A 64 -5.32 8.06 12.05
CA ARG A 64 -5.58 8.74 13.34
C ARG A 64 -5.55 7.82 14.57
N TYR A 65 -5.50 6.51 14.36
CA TYR A 65 -5.38 5.48 15.40
C TYR A 65 -4.04 4.74 15.31
N ASN A 66 -3.01 5.40 14.75
CA ASN A 66 -1.70 4.84 14.45
C ASN A 66 -1.72 3.58 13.57
N ASN A 67 -2.81 3.36 12.84
CA ASN A 67 -2.97 2.18 12.01
C ASN A 67 -2.51 2.47 10.59
N LEU A 68 -1.24 2.14 10.35
CA LEU A 68 -0.52 2.37 9.09
C LEU A 68 -0.97 1.43 7.96
N PHE A 69 -1.54 0.27 8.31
CA PHE A 69 -1.74 -0.84 7.37
C PHE A 69 -3.21 -1.24 7.21
N GLY A 70 -4.16 -0.43 7.69
CA GLY A 70 -5.58 -0.65 7.46
C GLY A 70 -6.13 -1.93 8.11
N PHE A 71 -5.58 -2.35 9.26
CA PHE A 71 -6.12 -3.51 9.98
C PHE A 71 -7.50 -3.19 10.59
N TYR A 72 -8.47 -4.08 10.40
CA TYR A 72 -9.83 -3.95 10.95
C TYR A 72 -10.10 -4.99 12.05
N ILE A 73 -10.96 -4.63 12.99
CA ILE A 73 -11.54 -5.52 13.99
C ILE A 73 -13.04 -5.74 13.72
N LYS A 74 -13.69 -6.58 14.53
CA LYS A 74 -15.12 -6.90 14.40
C LYS A 74 -15.97 -5.63 14.25
N GLY A 75 -16.88 -5.65 13.27
CA GLY A 75 -17.76 -4.52 12.96
C GLY A 75 -17.11 -3.44 12.10
N ASN A 76 -16.11 -3.77 11.29
CA ASN A 76 -15.44 -2.86 10.33
C ASN A 76 -14.85 -1.60 10.98
N LYS A 77 -14.40 -1.72 12.23
CA LYS A 77 -13.71 -0.65 12.95
C LYS A 77 -12.20 -0.76 12.72
N CYS A 78 -11.52 0.36 12.50
CA CYS A 78 -10.07 0.37 12.47
C CYS A 78 -9.53 -0.22 13.79
N LYS A 79 -8.59 -1.15 13.72
CA LYS A 79 -7.78 -1.50 14.88
C LYS A 79 -7.01 -0.25 15.34
N LYS A 80 -7.00 -0.02 16.64
CA LYS A 80 -6.22 1.06 17.26
C LYS A 80 -4.90 0.51 17.76
N PHE A 81 -3.87 1.33 17.65
CA PHE A 81 -2.53 1.11 18.18
C PHE A 81 -2.14 2.33 19.00
N ASP A 82 -1.38 2.11 20.07
CA ASP A 82 -0.87 3.14 20.96
C ASP A 82 0.23 3.96 20.27
N SER A 83 0.97 3.33 19.36
CA SER A 83 1.99 3.98 18.53
C SER A 83 2.04 3.41 17.11
N GLU A 84 2.71 4.13 16.22
CA GLU A 84 3.02 3.63 14.87
C GLU A 84 3.97 2.41 14.93
N GLU A 85 4.90 2.39 15.89
CA GLU A 85 5.79 1.27 16.19
C GLU A 85 5.00 0.00 16.52
N GLU A 86 3.99 0.08 17.38
CA GLU A 86 3.15 -1.07 17.72
C GLU A 86 2.41 -1.61 16.48
N CYS A 87 1.99 -0.72 15.57
CA CYS A 87 1.39 -1.13 14.30
C CYS A 87 2.38 -1.85 13.39
N ILE A 88 3.65 -1.41 13.36
CA ILE A 88 4.76 -2.05 12.61
C ILE A 88 5.06 -3.43 13.19
N GLU A 89 5.19 -3.56 14.51
CA GLU A 89 5.40 -4.84 15.20
C GLU A 89 4.25 -5.81 14.94
N TYR A 90 3.01 -5.31 15.02
CA TYR A 90 1.83 -6.11 14.72
C TYR A 90 1.83 -6.61 13.27
N TYR A 91 2.20 -5.77 12.29
CA TYR A 91 2.35 -6.22 10.90
C TYR A 91 3.42 -7.30 10.78
N LYS A 92 4.58 -7.12 11.43
CA LYS A 92 5.67 -8.09 11.42
C LYS A 92 5.21 -9.45 11.93
N GLU A 93 4.56 -9.50 13.08
CA GLU A 93 4.00 -10.73 13.62
C GLU A 93 2.94 -11.35 12.69
N TRP A 94 2.06 -10.52 12.13
CA TRP A 94 1.04 -10.95 11.19
C TRP A 94 1.67 -11.60 9.95
N GLN A 95 2.77 -11.02 9.45
CA GLN A 95 3.51 -11.52 8.30
C GLN A 95 4.25 -12.81 8.64
N ASP A 96 4.97 -12.88 9.75
CA ASP A 96 5.76 -14.06 10.14
C ASP A 96 4.89 -15.32 10.26
N LYS A 97 3.72 -15.18 10.88
CA LYS A 97 2.75 -16.27 11.07
C LYS A 97 2.23 -16.85 9.74
N ARG A 98 2.39 -16.15 8.62
CA ARG A 98 1.77 -16.48 7.32
C ARG A 98 2.78 -16.70 6.20
N TYR A 99 3.76 -15.82 6.09
CA TYR A 99 4.62 -15.69 4.91
C TYR A 99 5.49 -16.93 4.69
N GLY A 100 6.11 -17.48 5.73
CA GLY A 100 6.99 -18.66 5.60
C GLY A 100 6.25 -19.88 5.04
N LYS A 101 5.09 -20.21 5.61
CA LYS A 101 4.23 -21.32 5.13
C LYS A 101 3.74 -21.06 3.71
N TRP A 102 3.33 -19.84 3.41
CA TRP A 102 2.88 -19.46 2.07
C TRP A 102 4.01 -19.58 1.03
N ARG A 103 5.22 -19.05 1.32
CA ARG A 103 6.37 -19.03 0.41
C ARG A 103 6.83 -20.44 0.04
N LYS A 104 6.83 -21.37 1.01
CA LYS A 104 7.16 -22.79 0.77
C LYS A 104 6.20 -23.44 -0.23
N LYS A 105 4.90 -23.14 -0.12
CA LYS A 105 3.87 -23.65 -1.03
C LYS A 105 3.85 -22.95 -2.39
N ASN A 106 4.32 -21.70 -2.44
CA ASN A 106 4.24 -20.84 -3.61
C ASN A 106 5.64 -20.31 -3.96
N PRO A 107 6.64 -21.14 -4.30
CA PRO A 107 8.05 -20.73 -4.43
C PRO A 107 8.35 -19.83 -5.64
N LYS A 108 7.42 -19.69 -6.59
CA LYS A 108 7.57 -18.82 -7.77
C LYS A 108 6.62 -17.61 -7.79
N SER A 109 5.69 -17.53 -6.84
CA SER A 109 4.71 -16.44 -6.79
C SER A 109 5.31 -15.14 -6.23
N ASP A 110 4.73 -14.01 -6.63
CA ASP A 110 5.12 -12.67 -6.16
C ASP A 110 4.40 -12.28 -4.84
N TYR A 111 4.79 -11.14 -4.28
CA TYR A 111 4.18 -10.67 -3.03
C TYR A 111 2.72 -10.20 -3.20
N TYR A 112 2.29 -9.82 -4.41
CA TYR A 112 0.87 -9.54 -4.67
C TYR A 112 0.01 -10.79 -4.48
N HIS A 113 0.50 -11.94 -4.96
CA HIS A 113 -0.15 -13.23 -4.73
C HIS A 113 -0.20 -13.58 -3.24
N PHE A 114 0.85 -13.25 -2.46
CA PHE A 114 0.81 -13.41 -1.01
C PHE A 114 -0.34 -12.61 -0.40
N LEU A 115 -0.41 -11.30 -0.66
CA LEU A 115 -1.45 -10.41 -0.12
C LEU A 115 -2.86 -10.87 -0.48
N LYS A 116 -3.07 -11.33 -1.72
CA LYS A 116 -4.35 -11.92 -2.15
C LYS A 116 -4.67 -13.20 -1.40
N SER A 117 -3.70 -14.11 -1.26
CA SER A 117 -3.90 -15.42 -0.64
C SER A 117 -4.23 -15.37 0.86
N VAL A 118 -3.73 -14.36 1.57
CA VAL A 118 -3.99 -14.17 3.01
C VAL A 118 -5.20 -13.27 3.28
N GLY A 119 -5.92 -12.87 2.22
CA GLY A 119 -7.09 -12.02 2.33
C GLY A 119 -6.79 -10.60 2.82
N TYR A 120 -5.54 -10.14 2.69
CA TYR A 120 -5.19 -8.75 3.03
C TYR A 120 -5.98 -7.78 2.16
N ALA A 121 -6.03 -8.07 0.86
CA ALA A 121 -6.89 -7.40 -0.09
C ALA A 121 -7.43 -8.42 -1.09
N THR A 122 -8.75 -8.52 -1.18
CA THR A 122 -9.45 -9.57 -1.93
C THR A 122 -9.75 -9.18 -3.38
N GLY A 123 -9.64 -7.89 -3.73
CA GLY A 123 -10.02 -7.39 -5.05
C GLY A 123 -8.83 -7.05 -5.96
N ASP A 124 -8.97 -7.34 -7.25
CA ASP A 124 -7.96 -7.00 -8.28
C ASP A 124 -7.71 -5.48 -8.38
N LYS A 125 -8.68 -4.67 -7.92
CA LYS A 125 -8.54 -3.21 -7.78
C LYS A 125 -7.37 -2.83 -6.87
N TYR A 126 -7.21 -3.50 -5.72
CA TYR A 126 -6.15 -3.17 -4.78
C TYR A 126 -4.77 -3.39 -5.39
N THR A 127 -4.56 -4.53 -6.04
CA THR A 127 -3.31 -4.83 -6.75
C THR A 127 -2.99 -3.78 -7.81
N LYS A 128 -4.00 -3.31 -8.56
CA LYS A 128 -3.83 -2.24 -9.56
C LYS A 128 -3.42 -0.91 -8.92
N GLU A 129 -3.96 -0.57 -7.76
CA GLU A 129 -3.64 0.67 -7.03
C GLU A 129 -2.29 0.62 -6.28
N LEU A 130 -1.89 -0.57 -5.85
CA LEU A 130 -0.64 -0.80 -5.13
C LEU A 130 0.59 -0.78 -6.05
N LYS A 131 0.48 -1.37 -7.25
CA LYS A 131 1.56 -1.42 -8.26
C LYS A 131 2.27 -0.08 -8.51
N PRO A 132 1.59 1.02 -8.82
CA PRO A 132 2.27 2.30 -9.05
C PRO A 132 2.96 2.83 -7.78
N LYS A 133 2.48 2.49 -6.58
CA LYS A 133 3.13 2.87 -5.30
C LYS A 133 4.39 2.07 -5.05
N VAL A 134 4.40 0.77 -5.36
CA VAL A 134 5.61 -0.06 -5.28
C VAL A 134 6.70 0.47 -6.21
N ILE A 135 6.33 0.77 -7.47
CA ILE A 135 7.26 1.39 -8.43
C ILE A 135 7.78 2.74 -7.90
N TRP A 136 6.90 3.55 -7.31
CA TRP A 136 7.31 4.82 -6.70
C TRP A 136 8.31 4.60 -5.55
N VAL A 137 8.04 3.67 -4.64
CA VAL A 137 8.94 3.34 -3.51
C VAL A 137 10.30 2.90 -4.03
N GLN A 138 10.34 1.93 -4.95
CA GLN A 138 11.58 1.40 -5.52
C GLN A 138 12.40 2.46 -6.27
N LYS A 139 11.74 3.42 -6.91
CA LYS A 139 12.41 4.49 -7.65
C LYS A 139 12.91 5.63 -6.75
N HIS A 140 12.21 5.93 -5.66
CA HIS A 140 12.47 7.16 -4.91
C HIS A 140 13.09 6.92 -3.54
N LEU A 141 12.86 5.78 -2.88
CA LEU A 141 13.40 5.51 -1.56
C LEU A 141 14.72 4.73 -1.64
N LYS A 142 15.57 4.90 -0.64
CA LYS A 142 16.80 4.13 -0.47
C LYS A 142 16.44 2.75 0.06
N LEU A 143 16.58 1.73 -0.80
CA LEU A 143 16.19 0.35 -0.50
C LEU A 143 17.13 -0.38 0.47
#